data_AF-A0A249KTR1-F1
#
_entry.id   AF-A0A249KTR1-F1
#
_cell.length_a   1.000
_cell.length_b   1.000
_cell.length_c   1.000
_cell.angle_alpha   90.00
_cell.angle_beta   90.00
_cell.angle_gamma   90.00
#
_symmetry.space_group_name_H-M   'P 1'
#
loop_
_entity.id
_entity.type
_entity.pdbx_description
1 polymer ?
#
loop_
_entity_poly.entity_id
_entity_poly.type
_entity_poly.pdbx_seq_one_letter_code
_entity_poly.pdbx_strand_id
1 'polypeptide(L)'
;MKKLLVLILAISLLTPVSAEGVEYGQDATGDPNTVRINGGASGFLYSDRLVFTAAHNFDGSENWSNLGFVNAPGVNSTSEQKKYSIYKILKPPTYRARLGSDNTRIDDFGILILRESIPMQNKVEVASPADIESFIREKAPVVMVGYGFQNVAQRSETQAWRDRAPRKMTSVLVSGDDLRKYYAAYPLWHQPNQTMLDFGIPNDATNGSVCDGDSGAGFFVQKSNVRYYLAAVGGQQAGITNCNAPLGSFAPNGGMSGVNPAHKHLALIKEAEDFVANEKKLEAIQEAARVAAELKAKQDADERVRVEAELKAKLEAEAKAAAELKAKQEADAKAAALKKTTITCVKGKLTKKVTSVKPKCPTGFKVKK
;
A
#
# COMPACT_ATOMS: atom_id res chain seq x y z
N MET A 1 1.76 66.43 23.99
CA MET A 1 2.70 65.69 23.11
C MET A 1 3.68 64.90 23.96
N LYS A 2 3.40 63.62 24.23
CA LYS A 2 4.34 62.69 24.87
C LYS A 2 4.32 61.40 24.06
N LYS A 3 5.42 61.13 23.37
CA LYS A 3 5.62 59.93 22.54
C LYS A 3 5.83 58.75 23.48
N LEU A 4 4.97 57.73 23.37
CA LEU A 4 5.15 56.44 24.03
C LEU A 4 6.01 55.58 23.11
N LEU A 5 7.26 55.32 23.52
CA LEU A 5 8.16 54.41 22.82
C LEU A 5 7.86 52.99 23.32
N VAL A 6 7.29 52.14 22.46
CA VAL A 6 7.13 50.71 22.75
C VAL A 6 8.42 50.01 22.33
N LEU A 7 9.21 49.58 23.32
CA LEU A 7 10.40 48.77 23.12
C LEU A 7 9.97 47.29 23.14
N ILE A 8 9.85 46.67 21.97
CA ILE A 8 9.63 45.23 21.84
C ILE A 8 10.98 44.54 22.02
N LEU A 9 11.22 43.98 23.20
CA LEU A 9 12.37 43.15 23.49
C LEU A 9 12.12 41.76 22.90
N ALA A 10 12.56 41.54 21.66
CA ALA A 10 12.59 40.21 21.05
C ALA A 10 13.73 39.40 21.67
N ILE A 11 13.42 38.63 22.73
CA ILE A 11 14.31 37.62 23.27
C ILE A 11 14.25 36.41 22.33
N SER A 12 15.15 36.37 21.35
CA SER A 12 15.46 35.15 20.60
C SER A 12 16.21 34.19 21.51
N LEU A 13 15.47 33.32 22.21
CA LEU A 13 16.01 32.12 22.86
C LEU A 13 16.51 31.16 21.77
N LEU A 14 17.75 31.39 21.30
CA LEU A 14 18.53 30.37 20.61
C LEU A 14 19.04 29.40 21.68
N THR A 15 18.22 28.40 22.02
CA THR A 15 18.74 27.20 22.68
C THR A 15 19.68 26.51 21.69
N PRO A 16 20.91 26.12 22.09
CA PRO A 16 21.73 25.25 21.26
C PRO A 16 20.99 23.90 21.17
N VAL A 17 20.45 23.62 19.99
CA VAL A 17 19.92 22.30 19.68
C VAL A 17 21.13 21.38 19.58
N SER A 18 21.34 20.54 20.58
CA SER A 18 22.34 19.48 20.52
C SER A 18 22.01 18.56 19.34
N ALA A 19 22.99 18.40 18.46
CA ALA A 19 22.90 17.62 17.24
C ALA A 19 22.76 16.13 17.56
N GLU A 20 21.66 15.52 17.13
CA GLU A 20 21.44 14.08 17.25
C GLU A 20 20.76 13.59 15.97
N GLY A 21 21.48 12.83 15.13
CA GLY A 21 20.88 12.20 13.95
C GLY A 21 21.79 11.20 13.28
N VAL A 22 21.51 10.81 12.01
CA VAL A 22 22.52 10.61 10.94
C VAL A 22 23.75 11.37 11.37
N GLU A 23 24.82 10.72 11.81
CA GLU A 23 25.80 11.28 12.77
C GLU A 23 25.77 12.82 12.78
N TYR A 24 25.20 13.42 13.85
CA TYR A 24 24.93 14.88 13.99
C TYR A 24 23.68 15.48 13.29
N GLY A 25 22.72 14.67 12.84
CA GLY A 25 21.52 15.12 12.13
C GLY A 25 20.38 15.66 13.01
N GLN A 26 19.19 15.82 12.44
CA GLN A 26 17.97 16.27 13.12
C GLN A 26 16.92 15.14 13.14
N ASP A 27 16.02 15.11 14.13
CA ASP A 27 14.85 14.20 14.09
C ASP A 27 14.01 14.45 12.84
N ALA A 28 13.59 13.36 12.22
CA ALA A 28 12.81 13.32 10.99
C ALA A 28 11.63 12.36 11.09
N THR A 29 11.23 11.98 12.31
CA THR A 29 10.03 11.20 12.55
C THR A 29 8.83 11.83 11.83
N GLY A 30 8.08 11.02 11.11
CA GLY A 30 6.98 11.45 10.25
C GLY A 30 7.37 11.82 8.81
N ASP A 31 8.65 11.67 8.40
CA ASP A 31 9.02 11.86 7.00
C ASP A 31 8.19 10.95 6.07
N PRO A 32 7.55 11.49 5.02
CA PRO A 32 6.60 10.74 4.21
C PRO A 32 7.25 9.76 3.22
N ASN A 33 8.56 9.87 2.97
CA ASN A 33 9.24 9.01 2.00
C ASN A 33 10.27 8.07 2.63
N THR A 34 10.84 8.37 3.79
CA THR A 34 11.85 7.46 4.36
C THR A 34 11.22 6.23 5.00
N VAL A 35 11.54 5.06 4.45
CA VAL A 35 11.09 3.76 4.97
C VAL A 35 12.26 2.97 5.54
N ARG A 36 11.97 2.12 6.53
CA ARG A 36 12.94 1.18 7.09
C ARG A 36 12.76 -0.18 6.43
N ILE A 37 13.86 -0.77 6.00
CA ILE A 37 13.90 -2.11 5.42
C ILE A 37 14.21 -3.12 6.52
N ASN A 38 13.51 -4.25 6.53
CA ASN A 38 13.85 -5.38 7.41
C ASN A 38 15.34 -5.75 7.24
N GLY A 39 16.07 -5.87 8.35
CA GLY A 39 17.51 -6.12 8.33
C GLY A 39 18.36 -4.87 8.61
N GLY A 40 17.75 -3.69 8.76
CA GLY A 40 18.40 -2.50 9.32
C GLY A 40 18.88 -1.47 8.30
N ALA A 41 18.47 -1.59 7.03
CA ALA A 41 18.77 -0.62 5.97
C ALA A 41 17.65 0.41 5.79
N SER A 42 17.92 1.41 4.94
CA SER A 42 17.00 2.50 4.63
C SER A 42 16.50 2.42 3.19
N GLY A 43 15.34 3.02 2.94
CA GLY A 43 14.77 3.17 1.62
C GLY A 43 14.02 4.49 1.47
N PHE A 44 13.70 4.84 0.24
CA PHE A 44 12.97 6.04 -0.14
C PHE A 44 11.73 5.66 -0.96
N LEU A 45 10.55 5.90 -0.43
CA LEU A 45 9.27 5.70 -1.10
C LEU A 45 9.14 6.67 -2.29
N TYR A 46 9.33 6.15 -3.49
CA TYR A 46 9.25 6.89 -4.74
C TYR A 46 7.80 7.02 -5.22
N SER A 47 7.07 5.91 -5.21
CA SER A 47 5.65 5.85 -5.52
C SER A 47 4.94 4.93 -4.55
N ASP A 48 3.61 4.84 -4.64
CA ASP A 48 2.80 4.11 -3.66
C ASP A 48 3.19 2.62 -3.52
N ARG A 49 3.85 2.01 -4.50
CA ARG A 49 4.38 0.64 -4.39
C ARG A 49 5.85 0.48 -4.72
N LEU A 50 6.58 1.58 -4.93
CA LEU A 50 7.99 1.52 -5.30
C LEU A 50 8.85 2.23 -4.26
N VAL A 51 9.81 1.51 -3.71
CA VAL A 51 10.82 2.04 -2.79
C VAL A 51 12.18 1.95 -3.47
N PHE A 52 12.85 3.08 -3.61
CA PHE A 52 14.25 3.12 -4.02
C PHE A 52 15.16 2.83 -2.83
N THR A 53 16.26 2.13 -3.08
CA THR A 53 17.25 1.75 -2.08
C THR A 53 18.60 1.51 -2.77
N ALA A 54 19.58 0.98 -2.03
CA ALA A 54 20.87 0.56 -2.56
C ALA A 54 20.81 -0.92 -2.96
N ALA A 55 21.45 -1.29 -4.05
CA ALA A 55 21.49 -2.67 -4.52
C ALA A 55 22.17 -3.60 -3.51
N HIS A 56 23.23 -3.13 -2.87
CA HIS A 56 24.02 -3.94 -1.94
C HIS A 56 23.26 -4.37 -0.67
N ASN A 57 22.13 -3.72 -0.35
CA ASN A 57 21.25 -4.17 0.74
C ASN A 57 20.68 -5.58 0.46
N PHE A 58 20.74 -6.02 -0.80
CA PHE A 58 20.15 -7.26 -1.30
C PHE A 58 21.15 -8.06 -2.14
N ASP A 59 22.44 -7.98 -1.82
CA ASP A 59 23.43 -8.90 -2.37
C ASP A 59 23.12 -10.34 -1.90
N GLY A 60 23.05 -11.28 -2.85
CA GLY A 60 22.68 -12.68 -2.57
C GLY A 60 21.17 -12.92 -2.40
N SER A 61 20.32 -11.92 -2.62
CA SER A 61 18.87 -12.05 -2.47
C SER A 61 18.22 -12.99 -3.49
N GLU A 62 18.93 -13.37 -4.55
CA GLU A 62 18.42 -14.26 -5.60
C GLU A 62 18.01 -15.64 -5.04
N ASN A 63 18.58 -16.01 -3.89
CA ASN A 63 18.32 -17.29 -3.21
C ASN A 63 17.40 -17.16 -1.99
N TRP A 64 16.86 -15.98 -1.70
CA TRP A 64 16.03 -15.77 -0.52
C TRP A 64 14.61 -16.28 -0.77
N SER A 65 14.11 -17.16 0.11
CA SER A 65 12.72 -17.62 0.09
C SER A 65 11.73 -16.54 0.56
N ASN A 66 12.22 -15.52 1.28
CA ASN A 66 11.45 -14.39 1.77
C ASN A 66 12.25 -13.10 1.56
N LEU A 67 11.70 -12.18 0.77
CA LEU A 67 12.32 -10.89 0.47
C LEU A 67 12.18 -9.86 1.60
N GLY A 68 11.40 -10.17 2.64
CA GLY A 68 11.19 -9.30 3.79
C GLY A 68 10.09 -8.26 3.56
N PHE A 69 10.20 -7.14 4.28
CA PHE A 69 9.21 -6.07 4.27
C PHE A 69 9.89 -4.72 4.50
N VAL A 70 9.14 -3.65 4.23
CA VAL A 70 9.42 -2.31 4.71
C VAL A 70 8.39 -1.88 5.75
N ASN A 71 8.77 -1.06 6.71
CA ASN A 71 7.81 -0.41 7.61
C ASN A 71 7.15 0.79 6.93
N ALA A 72 6.04 1.25 7.51
CA ALA A 72 5.44 2.54 7.14
C ALA A 72 6.49 3.68 7.16
N PRO A 73 6.35 4.71 6.31
CA PRO A 73 7.30 5.82 6.28
C PRO A 73 7.40 6.58 7.60
N GLY A 74 8.60 7.05 7.94
CA GLY A 74 8.82 8.00 9.02
C GLY A 74 8.64 7.47 10.45
N VAL A 75 8.47 6.16 10.65
CA VAL A 75 8.14 5.60 11.96
C VAL A 75 9.34 5.50 12.91
N ASN A 76 9.11 5.72 14.20
CA ASN A 76 10.17 5.63 15.22
C ASN A 76 10.47 4.17 15.67
N SER A 77 9.45 3.31 15.69
CA SER A 77 9.55 1.92 16.13
C SER A 77 9.12 0.95 15.03
N THR A 78 9.60 -0.30 15.05
CA THR A 78 9.23 -1.31 14.04
C THR A 78 8.22 -2.35 14.53
N SER A 79 8.00 -2.46 15.85
CA SER A 79 7.22 -3.53 16.46
C SER A 79 5.71 -3.40 16.21
N GLU A 80 5.17 -2.18 16.32
CA GLU A 80 3.73 -1.89 16.24
C GLU A 80 3.30 -1.33 14.87
N GLN A 81 4.24 -1.17 13.95
CA GLN A 81 3.97 -0.48 12.68
C GLN A 81 3.52 -1.44 11.59
N LYS A 82 2.67 -0.93 10.69
CA LYS A 82 2.29 -1.66 9.48
C LYS A 82 3.53 -2.04 8.68
N LYS A 83 3.55 -3.29 8.22
CA LYS A 83 4.63 -3.89 7.43
C LYS A 83 4.12 -4.15 6.02
N TYR A 84 4.86 -3.65 5.05
CA TYR A 84 4.57 -3.74 3.63
C TYR A 84 5.50 -4.77 3.01
N SER A 85 4.97 -5.93 2.65
CA SER A 85 5.77 -7.05 2.13
C SER A 85 6.38 -6.73 0.77
N ILE A 86 7.65 -7.10 0.60
CA ILE A 86 8.36 -6.96 -0.67
C ILE A 86 7.91 -8.07 -1.61
N TYR A 87 7.50 -7.69 -2.82
CA TYR A 87 7.07 -8.59 -3.89
C TYR A 87 8.24 -9.00 -4.78
N LYS A 88 9.02 -8.02 -5.25
CA LYS A 88 10.12 -8.19 -6.19
C LYS A 88 11.20 -7.14 -5.92
N ILE A 89 12.43 -7.47 -6.24
CA ILE A 89 13.58 -6.57 -6.17
C ILE A 89 14.18 -6.47 -7.57
N LEU A 90 14.44 -5.25 -8.02
CA LEU A 90 15.17 -4.98 -9.25
C LEU A 90 16.50 -4.32 -8.93
N LYS A 91 17.57 -4.79 -9.57
CA LYS A 91 18.92 -4.21 -9.53
C LYS A 91 19.34 -3.89 -10.97
N PRO A 92 20.04 -2.77 -11.22
CA PRO A 92 20.54 -2.49 -12.55
C PRO A 92 21.59 -3.54 -12.94
N PRO A 93 21.63 -3.99 -14.21
CA PRO A 93 22.63 -4.96 -14.66
C PRO A 93 24.05 -4.39 -14.62
N THR A 94 24.19 -3.06 -14.54
CA THR A 94 25.44 -2.34 -14.38
C THR A 94 25.91 -2.23 -12.93
N TYR A 95 25.09 -2.67 -11.95
CA TYR A 95 25.48 -2.70 -10.56
C TYR A 95 26.76 -3.52 -10.38
N ARG A 96 27.74 -2.92 -9.72
CA ARG A 96 28.99 -3.57 -9.32
C ARG A 96 29.20 -3.40 -7.83
N ALA A 97 29.25 -4.51 -7.12
CA ALA A 97 29.68 -4.55 -5.73
C ALA A 97 31.17 -4.15 -5.59
N ARG A 98 31.62 -3.98 -4.35
CA ARG A 98 33.03 -3.69 -4.03
C ARG A 98 33.93 -4.81 -4.55
N LEU A 99 35.09 -4.45 -5.09
CA LEU A 99 36.02 -5.42 -5.69
C LEU A 99 37.47 -5.14 -5.25
N GLY A 100 38.07 -6.10 -4.55
CA GLY A 100 39.46 -5.99 -4.10
C GLY A 100 39.67 -4.78 -3.20
N SER A 101 40.63 -3.92 -3.55
CA SER A 101 40.91 -2.67 -2.84
C SER A 101 40.01 -1.50 -3.25
N ASP A 102 39.26 -1.62 -4.36
CA ASP A 102 38.27 -0.62 -4.74
C ASP A 102 36.99 -0.81 -3.91
N ASN A 103 36.90 0.00 -2.86
CA ASN A 103 35.78 0.00 -1.92
C ASN A 103 34.53 0.74 -2.42
N THR A 104 34.49 1.05 -3.72
CA THR A 104 33.36 1.73 -4.38
C THR A 104 32.36 0.72 -4.91
N ARG A 105 31.07 1.06 -4.84
CA ARG A 105 30.00 0.39 -5.57
C ARG A 105 29.57 1.26 -6.74
N ILE A 106 29.42 0.68 -7.93
CA ILE A 106 28.95 1.38 -9.13
C ILE A 106 27.47 1.06 -9.32
N ASP A 107 26.69 2.07 -9.66
CA ASP A 107 25.26 1.94 -9.93
C ASP A 107 24.54 1.19 -8.80
N ASP A 108 24.90 1.53 -7.56
CA ASP A 108 24.39 0.96 -6.32
C ASP A 108 22.97 1.44 -6.02
N PHE A 109 22.06 1.05 -6.89
CA PHE A 109 20.66 1.46 -6.91
C PHE A 109 19.79 0.21 -6.96
N GLY A 110 18.71 0.17 -6.18
CA GLY A 110 17.77 -0.92 -6.15
C GLY A 110 16.35 -0.40 -6.09
N ILE A 111 15.41 -1.18 -6.62
CA ILE A 111 13.98 -0.90 -6.54
C ILE A 111 13.28 -2.07 -5.86
N LEU A 112 12.60 -1.79 -4.76
CA LEU A 112 11.68 -2.72 -4.11
C LEU A 112 10.29 -2.44 -4.64
N ILE A 113 9.66 -3.49 -5.17
CA ILE A 113 8.25 -3.48 -5.56
C ILE A 113 7.47 -4.08 -4.40
N LEU A 114 6.52 -3.32 -3.86
CA LEU A 114 5.69 -3.73 -2.73
C LEU A 114 4.41 -4.42 -3.18
N ARG A 115 3.91 -5.36 -2.36
CA ARG A 115 2.64 -6.06 -2.61
C ARG A 115 1.42 -5.16 -2.47
N GLU A 116 1.50 -4.15 -1.62
CA GLU A 116 0.38 -3.28 -1.30
C GLU A 116 0.82 -1.82 -1.34
N SER A 117 -0.14 -0.92 -1.57
CA SER A 117 0.13 0.51 -1.67
C SER A 117 0.34 1.17 -0.31
N ILE A 118 1.37 2.01 -0.22
CA ILE A 118 1.58 3.01 0.84
C ILE A 118 0.98 4.35 0.38
N PRO A 119 0.15 5.02 1.18
CA PRO A 119 -0.38 6.33 0.84
C PRO A 119 0.73 7.38 0.67
N MET A 120 0.77 8.04 -0.49
CA MET A 120 1.72 9.12 -0.77
C MET A 120 1.23 10.45 -0.17
N GLN A 121 2.15 11.24 0.39
CA GLN A 121 1.86 12.60 0.91
C GLN A 121 2.41 13.72 0.01
N ASN A 122 3.32 13.37 -0.89
CA ASN A 122 4.00 14.30 -1.78
C ASN A 122 4.28 13.63 -3.14
N LYS A 123 4.60 14.45 -4.14
CA LYS A 123 5.09 13.95 -5.43
C LYS A 123 6.59 13.70 -5.33
N VAL A 124 7.06 12.66 -6.02
CA VAL A 124 8.47 12.41 -6.23
C VAL A 124 8.75 12.39 -7.73
N GLU A 125 9.86 13.00 -8.12
CA GLU A 125 10.39 12.96 -9.49
C GLU A 125 11.85 12.53 -9.42
N VAL A 126 12.34 11.82 -10.43
CA VAL A 126 13.79 11.60 -10.59
C VAL A 126 14.39 12.86 -11.17
N ALA A 127 15.41 13.42 -10.51
CA ALA A 127 16.08 14.63 -11.00
C ALA A 127 16.72 14.39 -12.36
N SER A 128 16.35 15.22 -13.34
CA SER A 128 16.95 15.19 -14.67
C SER A 128 18.41 15.69 -14.63
N PRO A 129 19.21 15.47 -15.69
CA PRO A 129 20.53 16.09 -15.81
C PRO A 129 20.49 17.61 -15.64
N ALA A 130 19.49 18.28 -16.22
CA ALA A 130 19.33 19.72 -16.11
C ALA A 130 19.00 20.17 -14.67
N ASP A 131 18.17 19.40 -13.95
CA ASP A 131 17.89 19.67 -12.54
C ASP A 131 19.17 19.57 -11.70
N ILE A 132 19.96 18.52 -11.90
CA ILE A 132 21.23 18.29 -11.19
C ILE A 132 22.21 19.46 -11.43
N GLU A 133 22.39 19.87 -12.68
CA GLU A 133 23.22 21.03 -13.02
C GLU A 133 22.72 22.31 -12.33
N SER A 134 21.40 22.51 -12.31
CA SER A 134 20.77 23.63 -11.60
C SER A 134 21.06 23.58 -10.10
N PHE A 135 20.90 22.41 -9.47
CA PHE A 135 21.08 22.24 -8.04
C PHE A 135 22.54 22.45 -7.61
N ILE A 136 23.51 22.00 -8.41
CA ILE A 136 24.93 22.28 -8.18
C ILE A 136 25.20 23.78 -8.28
N ARG A 137 24.75 24.43 -9.36
CA ARG A 137 24.97 25.86 -9.60
C ARG A 137 24.35 26.74 -8.53
N GLU A 138 23.12 26.43 -8.12
CA GLU A 138 22.35 27.20 -7.13
C GLU A 138 22.69 26.82 -5.69
N LYS A 139 23.49 25.77 -5.48
CA LYS A 139 23.72 25.16 -4.17
C LYS A 139 22.40 24.85 -3.45
N ALA A 140 21.47 24.24 -4.19
CA ALA A 140 20.16 23.87 -3.64
C ALA A 140 20.34 22.92 -2.44
N PRO A 141 19.57 23.09 -1.35
CA PRO A 141 19.66 22.20 -0.20
C PRO A 141 19.32 20.76 -0.59
N VAL A 142 20.29 19.87 -0.42
CA VAL A 142 20.13 18.42 -0.58
C VAL A 142 19.85 17.81 0.78
N VAL A 143 18.76 17.07 0.88
CA VAL A 143 18.31 16.41 2.11
C VAL A 143 18.50 14.91 1.96
N MET A 144 18.90 14.26 3.05
CA MET A 144 18.84 12.80 3.19
C MET A 144 18.21 12.48 4.53
N VAL A 145 17.26 11.55 4.53
CA VAL A 145 16.60 11.05 5.73
C VAL A 145 16.74 9.53 5.77
N GLY A 146 17.31 8.99 6.86
CA GLY A 146 17.65 7.58 6.98
C GLY A 146 17.57 7.06 8.42
N TYR A 147 17.70 5.74 8.56
CA TYR A 147 17.65 4.99 9.82
C TYR A 147 19.03 4.52 10.30
N GLY A 148 20.11 5.03 9.72
CA GLY A 148 21.48 4.70 10.08
C GLY A 148 21.85 5.06 11.51
N PHE A 149 23.01 4.60 11.95
CA PHE A 149 23.49 4.89 13.30
C PHE A 149 23.67 6.38 13.50
N GLN A 150 23.43 6.82 14.73
CA GLN A 150 23.56 8.22 15.13
C GLN A 150 24.87 8.50 15.86
N ASN A 151 25.46 7.45 16.43
CA ASN A 151 26.74 7.51 17.11
C ASN A 151 27.32 6.09 17.24
N VAL A 152 28.57 6.00 17.67
CA VAL A 152 29.30 4.73 17.79
C VAL A 152 28.69 3.78 18.84
N ALA A 153 28.08 4.29 19.91
CA ALA A 153 27.51 3.45 20.98
C ALA A 153 26.35 2.59 20.47
N GLN A 154 25.58 3.11 19.52
CA GLN A 154 24.48 2.36 18.91
C GLN A 154 24.92 1.12 18.12
N ARG A 155 26.20 1.02 17.73
CA ARG A 155 26.73 -0.16 17.02
C ARG A 155 26.73 -1.41 17.90
N SER A 156 26.94 -1.26 19.20
CA SER A 156 26.91 -2.35 20.18
C SER A 156 25.50 -2.67 20.70
N GLU A 157 24.50 -1.85 20.40
CA GLU A 157 23.15 -1.98 20.94
C GLU A 157 22.24 -2.78 20.00
N THR A 158 21.91 -4.01 20.39
CA THR A 158 20.99 -4.87 19.62
C THR A 158 19.60 -4.22 19.42
N GLN A 159 19.16 -3.41 20.37
CA GLN A 159 17.87 -2.73 20.31
C GLN A 159 17.86 -1.52 19.37
N ALA A 160 19.02 -0.89 19.14
CA ALA A 160 19.13 0.24 18.23
C ALA A 160 18.81 -0.17 16.77
N TRP A 161 18.95 -1.45 16.42
CA TRP A 161 18.53 -2.03 15.14
C TRP A 161 17.02 -2.29 15.02
N ARG A 162 16.24 -2.15 16.10
CA ARG A 162 14.79 -2.38 16.10
C ARG A 162 13.98 -1.10 16.24
N ASP A 163 14.41 -0.18 17.10
CA ASP A 163 13.65 1.04 17.40
C ASP A 163 14.57 2.26 17.32
N ARG A 164 14.44 2.99 16.22
CA ARG A 164 15.24 4.19 15.95
C ARG A 164 14.45 5.14 15.09
N ALA A 165 14.33 6.38 15.55
CA ALA A 165 13.78 7.47 14.78
C ALA A 165 14.61 7.69 13.50
N PRO A 166 13.96 7.95 12.36
CA PRO A 166 14.67 8.40 11.18
C PRO A 166 15.26 9.79 11.47
N ARG A 167 16.41 10.07 10.87
CA ARG A 167 17.14 11.31 11.09
C ARG A 167 17.55 11.92 9.77
N LYS A 168 17.67 13.24 9.76
CA LYS A 168 17.90 14.07 8.58
C LYS A 168 19.28 14.71 8.61
N MET A 169 19.99 14.69 7.48
CA MET A 169 21.08 15.61 7.17
C MET A 169 20.67 16.58 6.07
N THR A 170 21.34 17.73 6.00
CA THR A 170 21.14 18.72 4.94
C THR A 170 22.49 19.22 4.45
N SER A 171 22.75 19.07 3.16
CA SER A 171 24.01 19.39 2.50
C SER A 171 23.74 20.06 1.15
N VAL A 172 24.72 20.02 0.26
CA VAL A 172 24.63 20.50 -1.13
C VAL A 172 25.14 19.43 -2.09
N LEU A 173 24.82 19.57 -3.36
CA LEU A 173 25.39 18.75 -4.43
C LEU A 173 26.65 19.42 -4.98
N VAL A 174 27.75 18.68 -5.12
CA VAL A 174 28.96 19.15 -5.78
C VAL A 174 29.26 18.37 -7.05
N SER A 175 29.91 19.02 -8.02
CA SER A 175 30.24 18.41 -9.31
C SER A 175 31.17 17.19 -9.17
N GLY A 176 31.20 16.33 -10.19
CA GLY A 176 32.17 15.23 -10.26
C GLY A 176 33.63 15.70 -10.25
N ASP A 177 33.89 16.90 -10.75
CA ASP A 177 35.23 17.49 -10.71
C ASP A 177 35.61 17.97 -9.31
N ASP A 178 34.68 18.53 -8.55
CA ASP A 178 34.93 18.90 -7.16
C ASP A 178 35.04 17.67 -6.27
N LEU A 179 34.26 16.63 -6.55
CA LEU A 179 34.44 15.31 -5.94
C LEU A 179 35.87 14.77 -6.19
N ARG A 180 36.36 14.82 -7.44
CA ARG A 180 37.73 14.43 -7.79
C ARG A 180 38.80 15.28 -7.08
N LYS A 181 38.61 16.59 -7.01
CA LYS A 181 39.52 17.50 -6.28
C LYS A 181 39.59 17.15 -4.80
N TYR A 182 38.44 16.85 -4.18
CA TYR A 182 38.39 16.44 -2.78
C TYR A 182 39.23 15.18 -2.56
N TYR A 183 39.05 14.15 -3.39
CA TYR A 183 39.84 12.92 -3.30
C TYR A 183 41.34 13.16 -3.46
N ALA A 184 41.73 13.96 -4.46
CA ALA A 184 43.13 14.32 -4.67
C ALA A 184 43.74 15.08 -3.48
N ALA A 185 42.96 15.91 -2.78
CA ALA A 185 43.40 16.68 -1.62
C ALA A 185 43.52 15.85 -0.34
N TYR A 186 42.78 14.73 -0.23
CA TYR A 186 42.72 13.91 0.98
C TYR A 186 43.04 12.42 0.73
N PRO A 187 44.21 12.08 0.15
CA PRO A 187 44.54 10.72 -0.26
C PRO A 187 44.65 9.71 0.91
N LEU A 188 44.85 10.20 2.14
CA LEU A 188 44.90 9.37 3.35
C LEU A 188 43.52 9.07 3.95
N TRP A 189 42.46 9.67 3.39
CA TRP A 189 41.10 9.57 3.91
C TRP A 189 40.17 8.71 3.04
N HIS A 190 40.74 7.96 2.10
CA HIS A 190 40.02 6.98 1.30
C HIS A 190 40.96 5.84 0.89
N GLN A 191 40.38 4.73 0.42
CA GLN A 191 41.16 3.62 -0.10
C GLN A 191 41.86 4.02 -1.41
N PRO A 192 43.07 3.50 -1.70
CA PRO A 192 43.72 3.73 -2.98
C PRO A 192 42.88 3.12 -4.11
N ASN A 193 42.87 3.78 -5.27
CA ASN A 193 42.19 3.32 -6.50
C ASN A 193 40.65 3.20 -6.40
N GLN A 194 40.00 4.01 -5.55
CA GLN A 194 38.54 4.10 -5.60
C GLN A 194 38.07 4.61 -6.96
N THR A 195 37.11 3.91 -7.55
CA THR A 195 36.42 4.37 -8.76
C THR A 195 35.62 5.64 -8.45
N MET A 196 35.85 6.73 -9.18
CA MET A 196 35.13 7.98 -8.95
C MET A 196 33.71 7.92 -9.50
N LEU A 197 32.72 8.28 -8.66
CA LEU A 197 31.32 8.42 -9.08
C LEU A 197 31.02 9.80 -9.68
N ASP A 198 29.76 10.05 -10.03
CA ASP A 198 29.37 11.19 -10.88
C ASP A 198 29.34 12.53 -10.15
N PHE A 199 28.90 12.54 -8.89
CA PHE A 199 28.83 13.76 -8.07
C PHE A 199 29.02 13.44 -6.60
N GLY A 200 29.36 14.49 -5.84
CA GLY A 200 29.64 14.41 -4.42
C GLY A 200 28.57 15.08 -3.59
N ILE A 201 28.42 14.61 -2.35
CA ILE A 201 27.62 15.24 -1.31
C ILE A 201 28.51 15.38 -0.07
N PRO A 202 28.87 16.61 0.34
CA PRO A 202 29.66 16.84 1.54
C PRO A 202 28.95 16.37 2.80
N ASN A 203 29.72 15.87 3.76
CA ASN A 203 29.27 15.39 5.06
C ASN A 203 30.13 16.04 6.15
N ASP A 204 29.56 16.54 7.23
CA ASP A 204 30.33 17.10 8.34
C ASP A 204 29.51 17.11 9.63
N ALA A 205 30.14 17.50 10.75
CA ALA A 205 29.49 17.51 12.05
C ALA A 205 28.40 18.58 12.21
N THR A 206 28.32 19.56 11.32
CA THR A 206 27.33 20.64 11.35
C THR A 206 26.08 20.27 10.54
N ASN A 207 26.30 19.66 9.37
CA ASN A 207 25.29 19.37 8.37
C ASN A 207 24.72 17.93 8.51
N GLY A 208 25.41 17.08 9.27
CA GLY A 208 25.14 15.66 9.44
C GLY A 208 25.99 14.79 8.50
N SER A 209 26.12 13.51 8.84
CA SER A 209 26.84 12.53 8.01
C SER A 209 26.16 11.16 7.93
N VAL A 210 26.17 10.57 6.73
CA VAL A 210 25.72 9.18 6.53
C VAL A 210 26.49 8.20 7.41
N CYS A 211 25.79 7.12 7.77
CA CYS A 211 26.33 6.04 8.58
C CYS A 211 25.81 4.65 8.19
N ASP A 212 26.37 3.58 8.77
CA ASP A 212 25.86 2.21 8.57
C ASP A 212 24.37 2.15 8.95
N GLY A 213 23.57 1.57 8.06
CA GLY A 213 22.11 1.54 8.11
C GLY A 213 21.42 2.66 7.30
N ASP A 214 22.13 3.73 6.93
CA ASP A 214 21.62 4.72 5.96
C ASP A 214 21.71 4.22 4.51
N SER A 215 22.38 3.10 4.26
CA SER A 215 22.42 2.45 2.94
C SER A 215 21.03 2.36 2.32
N GLY A 216 20.86 2.97 1.15
CA GLY A 216 19.61 3.04 0.42
C GLY A 216 18.68 4.19 0.78
N ALA A 217 19.00 5.01 1.79
CA ALA A 217 18.33 6.29 1.98
C ALA A 217 18.49 7.18 0.73
N GLY A 218 17.48 8.00 0.46
CA GLY A 218 17.47 8.88 -0.70
C GLY A 218 18.11 10.23 -0.42
N PHE A 219 19.04 10.65 -1.26
CA PHE A 219 19.38 12.06 -1.42
C PHE A 219 18.37 12.73 -2.33
N PHE A 220 17.79 13.86 -1.92
CA PHE A 220 16.80 14.58 -2.71
C PHE A 220 16.87 16.10 -2.50
N VAL A 221 16.39 16.86 -3.48
CA VAL A 221 16.07 18.28 -3.33
C VAL A 221 14.57 18.44 -3.21
N GLN A 222 14.10 19.21 -2.24
CA GLN A 222 12.66 19.50 -2.10
C GLN A 222 12.33 20.90 -2.61
N LYS A 223 11.36 20.99 -3.53
CA LYS A 223 10.74 22.25 -3.95
C LYS A 223 9.23 22.13 -3.79
N SER A 224 8.65 22.94 -2.90
CA SER A 224 7.23 22.85 -2.56
C SER A 224 6.84 21.42 -2.14
N ASN A 225 5.82 20.83 -2.78
CA ASN A 225 5.35 19.46 -2.51
C ASN A 225 6.01 18.39 -3.42
N VAL A 226 7.11 18.72 -4.10
CA VAL A 226 7.83 17.80 -4.99
C VAL A 226 9.22 17.53 -4.41
N ARG A 227 9.58 16.25 -4.30
CA ARG A 227 10.94 15.81 -3.99
C ARG A 227 11.61 15.28 -5.25
N TYR A 228 12.70 15.91 -5.64
CA TYR A 228 13.54 15.52 -6.75
C TYR A 228 14.62 14.55 -6.23
N TYR A 229 14.39 13.25 -6.43
CA TYR A 229 15.31 12.20 -6.03
C TYR A 229 16.57 12.22 -6.88
N LEU A 230 17.72 12.26 -6.22
CA LEU A 230 19.04 12.36 -6.86
C LEU A 230 19.69 10.98 -6.97
N ALA A 231 19.86 10.30 -5.84
CA ALA A 231 20.65 9.08 -5.72
C ALA A 231 20.40 8.36 -4.40
N ALA A 232 20.77 7.09 -4.33
CA ALA A 232 20.81 6.32 -3.09
C ALA A 232 22.14 6.52 -2.34
N VAL A 233 22.10 6.48 -1.01
CA VAL A 233 23.29 6.35 -0.16
C VAL A 233 23.88 4.93 -0.33
N GLY A 234 25.21 4.81 -0.54
CA GLY A 234 25.88 3.50 -0.53
C GLY A 234 27.05 3.32 -1.50
N GLY A 235 27.15 4.20 -2.50
CA GLY A 235 28.12 4.11 -3.60
C GLY A 235 29.59 4.26 -3.16
N GLN A 236 30.00 5.48 -2.81
CA GLN A 236 31.38 5.83 -2.50
C GLN A 236 31.45 6.72 -1.26
N GLN A 237 32.48 6.56 -0.41
CA GLN A 237 32.68 7.35 0.80
C GLN A 237 34.17 7.65 1.02
N ALA A 238 34.48 8.89 1.42
CA ALA A 238 35.83 9.33 1.81
C ALA A 238 35.77 10.37 2.93
N GLY A 239 36.68 10.28 3.90
CA GLY A 239 36.78 11.23 5.02
C GLY A 239 35.58 11.27 5.95
N ILE A 240 34.67 10.28 5.83
CA ILE A 240 33.50 10.10 6.70
C ILE A 240 33.88 9.15 7.83
N THR A 241 33.53 9.51 9.06
CA THR A 241 33.68 8.67 10.25
C THR A 241 32.74 7.46 10.21
N ASN A 242 31.60 7.54 9.54
CA ASN A 242 30.63 6.43 9.49
C ASN A 242 30.24 5.99 10.91
N CYS A 243 30.05 6.92 11.86
CA CYS A 243 29.87 6.66 13.29
C CYS A 243 30.86 5.66 13.91
N ASN A 244 32.03 5.47 13.31
CA ASN A 244 33.11 4.70 13.86
C ASN A 244 34.36 5.54 13.68
N ALA A 245 34.95 6.04 14.74
CA ALA A 245 36.07 6.96 14.59
C ALA A 245 37.39 6.21 14.82
N PRO A 246 37.93 5.41 13.86
CA PRO A 246 39.28 4.89 14.01
C PRO A 246 40.32 6.03 14.01
N LEU A 247 39.99 7.19 13.41
CA LEU A 247 40.79 8.42 13.43
C LEU A 247 40.24 9.53 14.34
N GLY A 248 39.12 9.31 15.04
CA GLY A 248 38.54 10.29 15.97
C GLY A 248 37.85 11.52 15.34
N SER A 249 37.88 11.71 14.02
CA SER A 249 37.39 12.95 13.37
C SER A 249 37.10 12.77 11.87
N PHE A 250 36.31 13.68 11.30
CA PHE A 250 36.21 13.85 9.84
C PHE A 250 37.56 14.29 9.26
N ALA A 251 37.71 14.16 7.94
CA ALA A 251 38.80 14.88 7.25
C ALA A 251 38.71 16.40 7.53
N PRO A 252 39.81 17.16 7.44
CA PRO A 252 39.87 18.57 7.86
C PRO A 252 38.77 19.48 7.28
N ASN A 253 38.17 19.14 6.14
CA ASN A 253 37.08 19.89 5.51
C ASN A 253 35.77 19.09 5.40
N GLY A 254 35.54 18.15 6.32
CA GLY A 254 34.42 17.21 6.25
C GLY A 254 34.70 16.03 5.32
N GLY A 255 33.78 15.07 5.32
CA GLY A 255 33.75 13.90 4.46
C GLY A 255 32.98 14.14 3.15
N MET A 256 33.00 13.15 2.28
CA MET A 256 32.35 13.18 0.98
C MET A 256 31.69 11.84 0.68
N SER A 257 30.40 11.88 0.31
CA SER A 257 29.69 10.75 -0.29
C SER A 257 29.66 10.92 -1.79
N GLY A 258 30.26 9.99 -2.54
CA GLY A 258 30.11 9.91 -3.99
C GLY A 258 28.91 9.04 -4.35
N VAL A 259 28.19 9.41 -5.41
CA VAL A 259 26.95 8.72 -5.82
C VAL A 259 26.76 8.74 -7.35
N ASN A 260 26.01 7.77 -7.87
CA ASN A 260 25.52 7.75 -9.25
C ASN A 260 24.09 8.30 -9.32
N PRO A 261 23.73 9.10 -10.34
CA PRO A 261 22.37 9.62 -10.46
C PRO A 261 21.35 8.55 -10.81
N ALA A 262 20.19 8.65 -10.18
CA ALA A 262 19.05 7.80 -10.45
C ALA A 262 18.52 7.94 -11.89
N HIS A 263 18.75 9.06 -12.58
CA HIS A 263 18.34 9.22 -13.99
C HIS A 263 19.08 8.27 -14.95
N LYS A 264 20.21 7.66 -14.53
CA LYS A 264 20.85 6.59 -15.31
C LYS A 264 20.04 5.29 -15.30
N HIS A 265 19.07 5.17 -14.41
CA HIS A 265 18.27 3.96 -14.20
C HIS A 265 16.80 4.13 -14.62
N LEU A 266 16.48 5.13 -15.45
CA LEU A 266 15.09 5.39 -15.89
C LEU A 266 14.44 4.17 -16.57
N ALA A 267 15.19 3.37 -17.32
CA ALA A 267 14.67 2.14 -17.91
C ALA A 267 14.25 1.11 -16.85
N LEU A 268 15.04 0.94 -15.79
CA LEU A 268 14.74 0.04 -14.68
C LEU A 268 13.54 0.55 -13.86
N ILE A 269 13.47 1.87 -13.66
CA ILE A 269 12.34 2.52 -12.98
C ILE A 269 11.06 2.31 -13.79
N LYS A 270 11.12 2.50 -15.11
CA LYS A 270 9.99 2.27 -16.01
C LYS A 270 9.53 0.81 -16.00
N GLU A 271 10.45 -0.15 -15.96
CA GLU A 271 10.11 -1.57 -15.79
C GLU A 271 9.33 -1.80 -14.49
N ALA A 272 9.78 -1.20 -13.38
CA ALA A 272 9.10 -1.32 -12.08
C ALA A 272 7.70 -0.67 -12.09
N GLU A 273 7.58 0.49 -12.71
CA GLU A 273 6.29 1.21 -12.87
C GLU A 273 5.31 0.40 -13.73
N ASP A 274 5.77 -0.14 -14.86
CA ASP A 274 4.95 -0.98 -15.74
C ASP A 274 4.50 -2.26 -15.05
N PHE A 275 5.40 -2.88 -14.27
CA PHE A 275 5.08 -4.03 -13.45
C PHE A 275 3.94 -3.70 -12.47
N VAL A 276 4.07 -2.62 -11.69
CA VAL A 276 3.04 -2.19 -10.73
C VAL A 276 1.71 -1.85 -11.43
N ALA A 277 1.77 -1.18 -12.58
CA ALA A 277 0.58 -0.84 -13.34
C ALA A 277 -0.16 -2.09 -13.83
N ASN A 278 0.58 -3.12 -14.27
CA ASN A 278 0.01 -4.39 -14.68
C ASN A 278 -0.61 -5.15 -13.50
N GLU A 279 0.06 -5.22 -12.35
CA GLU A 279 -0.50 -5.85 -11.15
C GLU A 279 -1.80 -5.17 -10.70
N LYS A 280 -1.81 -3.83 -10.64
CA LYS A 280 -3.03 -3.08 -10.28
C LYS A 280 -4.17 -3.34 -11.27
N LYS A 281 -3.87 -3.49 -12.57
CA LYS A 281 -4.87 -3.83 -13.58
C LYS A 281 -5.42 -5.24 -13.36
N LEU A 282 -4.58 -6.21 -13.03
CA LEU A 282 -4.99 -7.58 -12.73
C LEU A 282 -5.85 -7.64 -11.45
N GLU A 283 -5.43 -6.95 -10.38
CA GLU A 283 -6.19 -6.81 -9.13
C GLU A 283 -7.57 -6.20 -9.40
N ALA A 284 -7.67 -5.14 -10.21
CA ALA A 284 -8.94 -4.52 -10.57
C ALA A 284 -9.87 -5.45 -11.37
N ILE A 285 -9.32 -6.27 -12.27
CA ILE A 285 -10.10 -7.27 -13.03
C ILE A 285 -10.63 -8.35 -12.09
N GLN A 286 -9.78 -8.86 -11.18
CA GLN A 286 -10.19 -9.86 -10.20
C GLN A 286 -11.27 -9.35 -9.26
N GLU A 287 -11.12 -8.11 -8.78
CA GLU A 287 -12.10 -7.47 -7.91
C GLU A 287 -13.43 -7.21 -8.64
N ALA A 288 -13.39 -6.73 -9.89
CA ALA A 288 -14.59 -6.57 -10.70
C ALA A 288 -15.31 -7.91 -10.93
N ALA A 289 -14.56 -8.99 -11.16
CA ALA A 289 -15.13 -10.33 -11.31
C ALA A 289 -15.77 -10.83 -10.00
N ARG A 290 -15.13 -10.57 -8.85
CA ARG A 290 -15.67 -10.90 -7.52
C ARG A 290 -16.98 -10.17 -7.26
N VAL A 291 -17.02 -8.86 -7.50
CA VAL A 291 -18.22 -8.02 -7.33
C VAL A 291 -19.34 -8.48 -8.28
N ALA A 292 -19.02 -8.81 -9.54
CA ALA A 292 -20.00 -9.31 -10.50
C ALA A 292 -20.59 -10.68 -10.07
N ALA A 293 -19.76 -11.59 -9.55
CA ALA A 293 -20.21 -12.88 -9.03
C ALA A 293 -21.10 -12.71 -7.78
N GLU A 294 -20.73 -11.81 -6.87
CA GLU A 294 -21.52 -11.48 -5.69
C GLU A 294 -22.89 -10.88 -6.05
N LEU A 295 -22.92 -9.96 -7.02
CA LEU A 295 -24.17 -9.38 -7.51
C LEU A 295 -25.08 -10.42 -8.17
N LYS A 296 -24.51 -11.32 -8.99
CA LYS A 296 -25.26 -12.41 -9.62
C LYS A 296 -25.82 -13.38 -8.57
N ALA A 297 -25.03 -13.76 -7.58
CA ALA A 297 -25.50 -14.63 -6.50
C ALA A 297 -26.67 -14.00 -5.71
N LYS A 298 -26.63 -12.68 -5.49
CA LYS A 298 -27.74 -11.95 -4.86
C LYS A 298 -28.99 -11.92 -5.74
N GLN A 299 -28.84 -11.66 -7.04
CA GLN A 299 -29.96 -11.69 -7.99
C GLN A 299 -30.60 -13.08 -8.10
N ASP A 300 -29.79 -14.13 -8.18
CA ASP A 300 -30.27 -15.52 -8.23
C ASP A 300 -31.00 -15.91 -6.93
N ALA A 301 -30.54 -15.41 -5.77
CA ALA A 301 -31.22 -15.62 -4.49
C ALA A 301 -32.56 -14.87 -4.40
N ASP A 302 -32.60 -13.60 -4.80
CA ASP A 302 -33.82 -12.80 -4.81
C ASP A 302 -34.86 -13.37 -5.80
N GLU A 303 -34.42 -13.84 -6.96
CA GLU A 303 -35.27 -14.49 -7.96
C GLU A 303 -35.84 -15.81 -7.43
N ARG A 304 -35.02 -16.63 -6.76
CA ARG A 304 -35.51 -17.87 -6.12
C ARG A 304 -36.59 -17.58 -5.08
N VAL A 305 -36.39 -16.58 -4.23
CA VAL A 305 -37.41 -16.17 -3.24
C VAL A 305 -38.69 -15.72 -3.92
N ARG A 306 -38.59 -14.94 -5.02
CA ARG A 306 -39.77 -14.51 -5.80
C ARG A 306 -40.51 -15.70 -6.41
N VAL A 307 -39.80 -16.63 -7.05
CA VAL A 307 -40.39 -17.82 -7.68
C VAL A 307 -41.01 -18.74 -6.64
N GLU A 308 -40.36 -18.94 -5.49
CA GLU A 308 -40.92 -19.72 -4.37
C GLU A 308 -42.19 -19.08 -3.81
N ALA A 309 -42.22 -17.74 -3.66
CA ALA A 309 -43.41 -17.00 -3.21
C ALA A 309 -44.56 -17.07 -4.22
N GLU A 310 -44.27 -16.91 -5.52
CA GLU A 310 -45.27 -17.03 -6.59
C GLU A 310 -45.84 -18.45 -6.69
N LEU A 311 -45.00 -19.48 -6.59
CA LEU A 311 -45.44 -20.87 -6.61
C LEU A 311 -46.34 -21.18 -5.42
N LYS A 312 -45.97 -20.71 -4.22
CA LYS A 312 -46.80 -20.86 -3.02
C LYS A 312 -48.15 -20.16 -3.18
N ALA A 313 -48.17 -18.93 -3.71
CA ALA A 313 -49.41 -18.20 -3.95
C ALA A 313 -50.33 -18.91 -4.97
N LYS A 314 -49.76 -19.48 -6.05
CA LYS A 314 -50.52 -20.27 -7.04
C LYS A 314 -51.12 -21.54 -6.42
N LEU A 315 -50.32 -22.31 -5.66
CA LEU A 315 -50.80 -23.53 -4.99
C LEU A 315 -51.91 -23.22 -3.97
N GLU A 316 -51.79 -22.13 -3.21
CA GLU A 316 -52.83 -21.69 -2.28
C GLU A 316 -54.12 -21.25 -3.00
N ALA A 317 -54.01 -20.57 -4.15
CA ALA A 317 -55.16 -20.19 -4.96
C ALA A 317 -55.87 -21.40 -5.58
N GLU A 318 -55.11 -22.36 -6.13
CA GLU A 318 -55.64 -23.62 -6.67
C GLU A 318 -56.31 -24.47 -5.59
N ALA A 319 -55.73 -24.56 -4.39
CA ALA A 319 -56.33 -25.27 -3.26
C ALA A 319 -57.66 -24.63 -2.81
N LYS A 320 -57.74 -23.30 -2.76
CA LYS A 320 -58.99 -22.58 -2.46
C LYS A 320 -60.05 -22.82 -3.53
N ALA A 321 -59.69 -22.73 -4.81
CA ALA A 321 -60.62 -22.98 -5.92
C ALA A 321 -61.14 -24.43 -5.90
N ALA A 322 -60.28 -25.42 -5.62
CA ALA A 322 -60.67 -26.81 -5.50
C ALA A 322 -61.60 -27.05 -4.29
N ALA A 323 -61.35 -26.38 -3.16
CA ALA A 323 -62.21 -26.46 -1.98
C ALA A 323 -63.59 -25.84 -2.23
N GLU A 324 -63.65 -24.67 -2.89
CA GLU A 324 -64.92 -24.06 -3.31
C GLU A 324 -65.69 -24.93 -4.29
N LEU A 325 -65.01 -25.54 -5.26
CA LEU A 325 -65.65 -26.46 -6.22
C LEU A 325 -66.26 -27.67 -5.52
N LYS A 326 -65.52 -28.29 -4.58
CA LYS A 326 -66.04 -29.39 -3.75
C LYS A 326 -67.23 -28.95 -2.91
N ALA A 327 -67.17 -27.80 -2.24
CA ALA A 327 -68.26 -27.28 -1.43
C ALA A 327 -69.52 -27.04 -2.28
N LYS A 328 -69.37 -26.51 -3.50
CA LYS A 328 -70.47 -26.32 -4.45
C LYS A 328 -71.08 -27.65 -4.90
N GLN A 329 -70.25 -28.65 -5.23
CA GLN A 329 -70.73 -29.98 -5.60
C GLN A 329 -71.47 -30.69 -4.45
N GLU A 330 -71.00 -30.56 -3.21
CA GLU A 330 -71.68 -31.10 -2.04
C GLU A 330 -73.02 -30.40 -1.77
N ALA A 331 -73.09 -29.08 -1.94
CA ALA A 331 -74.32 -28.31 -1.83
C ALA A 331 -75.33 -28.72 -2.91
N ASP A 332 -74.89 -28.85 -4.16
CA ASP A 332 -75.72 -29.29 -5.28
C ASP A 332 -76.19 -30.74 -5.11
N ALA A 333 -75.35 -31.65 -4.59
CA ALA A 333 -75.72 -33.02 -4.28
C ALA A 333 -76.76 -33.10 -3.15
N LYS A 334 -76.60 -32.31 -2.07
CA LYS A 334 -77.61 -32.19 -1.00
C LYS A 334 -78.92 -31.60 -1.52
N ALA A 335 -78.86 -30.60 -2.39
CA ALA A 335 -80.04 -30.02 -3.03
C ALA A 335 -80.76 -31.02 -3.96
N ALA A 336 -80.00 -31.83 -4.72
CA ALA A 336 -80.55 -32.90 -5.54
C ALA A 336 -81.20 -34.01 -4.71
N ALA A 337 -80.61 -34.37 -3.57
CA ALA A 337 -81.17 -35.36 -2.64
C ALA A 337 -82.48 -34.90 -1.97
N LEU A 338 -82.78 -33.60 -1.95
CA LEU A 338 -84.01 -33.02 -1.42
C LEU A 338 -85.10 -32.80 -2.50
N LYS A 339 -84.82 -33.07 -3.78
CA LYS A 339 -85.81 -32.93 -4.86
C LYS A 339 -86.95 -33.92 -4.68
N LYS A 340 -88.14 -33.40 -4.38
CA LYS A 340 -89.38 -34.18 -4.27
C LYS A 340 -89.81 -34.62 -5.68
N THR A 341 -90.02 -35.91 -5.85
CA THR A 341 -90.59 -36.49 -7.07
C THR A 341 -92.06 -36.84 -6.83
N THR A 342 -92.90 -36.63 -7.85
CA THR A 342 -94.33 -36.92 -7.79
C THR A 342 -94.64 -38.16 -8.59
N ILE A 343 -95.07 -39.23 -7.93
CA ILE A 343 -95.56 -40.44 -8.59
C ILE A 343 -97.09 -40.45 -8.59
N THR A 344 -97.67 -41.08 -9.59
CA THR A 344 -99.12 -41.30 -9.63
C THR A 344 -99.41 -42.75 -9.26
N CYS A 345 -100.24 -42.95 -8.24
CA CYS A 345 -100.61 -44.24 -7.68
C CYS A 345 -102.08 -44.56 -8.02
N VAL A 346 -102.37 -45.80 -8.39
CA VAL A 346 -103.69 -46.24 -8.86
C VAL A 346 -104.19 -47.45 -8.06
N LYS A 347 -105.47 -47.45 -7.70
CA LYS A 347 -106.20 -48.59 -7.11
C LYS A 347 -107.60 -48.64 -7.73
N GLY A 348 -107.79 -49.50 -8.73
CA GLY A 348 -109.02 -49.49 -9.54
C GLY A 348 -109.16 -48.19 -10.35
N LYS A 349 -110.32 -47.51 -10.26
CA LYS A 349 -110.56 -46.20 -10.92
C LYS A 349 -110.00 -44.99 -10.14
N LEU A 350 -109.56 -45.19 -8.88
CA LEU A 350 -109.05 -44.11 -8.03
C LEU A 350 -107.57 -43.83 -8.34
N THR A 351 -107.25 -42.56 -8.59
CA THR A 351 -105.89 -42.05 -8.83
C THR A 351 -105.49 -41.10 -7.71
N LYS A 352 -104.26 -41.25 -7.20
CA LYS A 352 -103.68 -40.33 -6.19
C LYS A 352 -102.26 -39.97 -6.58
N LYS A 353 -101.96 -38.67 -6.64
CA LYS A 353 -100.58 -38.18 -6.81
C LYS A 353 -99.91 -38.10 -5.45
N VAL A 354 -98.72 -38.65 -5.33
CA VAL A 354 -97.92 -38.66 -4.10
C VAL A 354 -96.58 -38.01 -4.38
N THR A 355 -96.31 -36.91 -3.68
CA THR A 355 -95.10 -36.11 -3.85
C THR A 355 -94.24 -36.24 -2.60
N SER A 356 -93.05 -36.82 -2.71
CA SER A 356 -92.06 -36.83 -1.62
C SER A 356 -90.65 -37.05 -2.18
N VAL A 357 -89.63 -37.01 -1.34
CA VAL A 357 -88.23 -37.22 -1.74
C VAL A 357 -87.96 -38.65 -2.24
N LYS A 358 -88.72 -39.64 -1.75
CA LYS A 358 -88.63 -41.05 -2.20
C LYS A 358 -90.03 -41.67 -2.13
N PRO A 359 -90.93 -41.28 -3.05
CA PRO A 359 -92.35 -41.52 -2.88
C PRO A 359 -92.69 -43.00 -3.04
N LYS A 360 -93.51 -43.52 -2.12
CA LYS A 360 -94.09 -44.86 -2.17
C LYS A 360 -95.60 -44.72 -2.22
N CYS A 361 -96.24 -45.59 -3.01
CA CYS A 361 -97.70 -45.64 -3.03
C CYS A 361 -98.22 -46.12 -1.67
N PRO A 362 -99.28 -45.50 -1.13
CA PRO A 362 -99.95 -45.97 0.08
C PRO A 362 -100.42 -47.42 -0.09
N THR A 363 -100.50 -48.16 1.00
CA THR A 363 -100.87 -49.58 1.01
C THR A 363 -102.14 -49.85 0.19
N GLY A 364 -102.02 -50.74 -0.80
CA GLY A 364 -103.11 -51.12 -1.71
C GLY A 364 -103.20 -50.34 -3.03
N PHE A 365 -102.38 -49.30 -3.26
CA PHE A 365 -102.23 -48.64 -4.56
C PHE A 365 -100.95 -49.11 -5.27
N LYS A 366 -100.99 -49.29 -6.59
CA LYS A 366 -99.81 -49.59 -7.42
C LYS A 366 -99.32 -48.34 -8.13
N VAL A 367 -98.02 -48.24 -8.38
CA VAL A 367 -97.46 -47.16 -9.20
C VAL A 367 -98.03 -47.31 -10.62
N LYS A 368 -98.60 -46.23 -11.15
CA LYS A 368 -98.99 -46.13 -12.55
C LYS A 368 -97.68 -46.01 -13.35
N LYS A 369 -97.28 -47.07 -14.04
CA LYS A 369 -96.13 -47.04 -14.94
C LYS A 369 -96.39 -46.09 -16.10
#